data_AF-G2ZHL9-F1
#
_entry.id   AF-G2ZHL9-F1
#
_cell.length_a   1.000
_cell.length_b   1.000
_cell.length_c   1.000
_cell.angle_alpha   90.00
_cell.angle_beta   90.00
_cell.angle_gamma   90.00
#
_symmetry.space_group_name_H-M   'P 1'
#
loop_
_entity.id
_entity.type
_entity.pdbx_description
1 polymer ?
#
loop_
_entity_poly.entity_id
_entity_poly.type
_entity_poly.pdbx_seq_one_letter_code
_entity_poly.pdbx_strand_id
1 'polypeptide(L)'
;ACNEERAAQTRFGAVMCCCGPCAMYRRSALMLLLDQYETQFFRGKPSDFGEDRHLTILMLKAGFRTEYVPDAIAATVVPDRLLPYLRQQLRWARSTYRDTLLGLHLLPGLDRYLTLDVLGQNLGPLLLAISSIAALAQLALTDSVPWWTGLTIVAMTMIRCSVAALRAGELRFLGFSLHTPINIFLLLPMKVYALCTL
;
A
#
# COMPACT_ATOMS: atom_id res chain seq x y z
N ALA A 1 2.92 -10.09 6.34
CA ALA A 1 3.06 -9.52 4.98
C ALA A 1 3.57 -8.07 5.03
N CYS A 2 2.82 -7.13 5.63
CA CYS A 2 3.26 -5.73 5.73
C CYS A 2 4.58 -5.54 6.50
N ASN A 3 4.81 -6.30 7.58
CA ASN A 3 6.07 -6.22 8.34
C ASN A 3 7.29 -6.75 7.57
N GLU A 4 7.11 -7.78 6.73
CA GLU A 4 8.19 -8.35 5.91
C GLU A 4 8.71 -7.34 4.87
N GLU A 5 7.78 -6.63 4.23
CA GLU A 5 8.09 -5.55 3.30
C GLU A 5 8.89 -4.43 3.98
N ARG A 6 8.46 -3.99 5.18
CA ARG A 6 9.16 -2.97 5.95
C ARG A 6 10.53 -3.43 6.43
N ALA A 7 10.67 -4.69 6.80
CA ALA A 7 11.95 -5.28 7.16
C ALA A 7 12.93 -5.24 5.96
N ALA A 8 12.43 -5.47 4.74
CA ALA A 8 13.23 -5.30 3.53
C ALA A 8 13.58 -3.83 3.25
N GLN A 9 12.60 -2.91 3.30
CA GLN A 9 12.80 -1.47 3.08
C GLN A 9 13.82 -0.87 4.08
N THR A 10 13.81 -1.34 5.33
CA THR A 10 14.74 -0.89 6.39
C THR A 10 16.21 -1.16 6.06
N ARG A 11 16.52 -2.21 5.28
CA ARG A 11 17.89 -2.47 4.81
C ARG A 11 18.45 -1.33 3.97
N PHE A 12 17.58 -0.51 3.40
CA PHE A 12 17.90 0.67 2.60
C PHE A 12 17.63 1.99 3.33
N GLY A 13 17.32 1.94 4.64
CA GLY A 13 17.13 3.12 5.49
C GLY A 13 15.89 3.97 5.19
N ALA A 14 14.93 3.43 4.43
CA ALA A 14 13.73 4.15 4.02
C ALA A 14 12.50 3.25 3.99
N VAL A 15 11.90 3.03 5.16
CA VAL A 15 10.52 2.55 5.26
C VAL A 15 9.58 3.60 4.68
N MET A 16 8.80 3.22 3.68
CA MET A 16 7.97 4.15 2.91
C MET A 16 6.70 4.61 3.64
N CYS A 17 6.34 3.94 4.74
CA CYS A 17 5.22 4.33 5.60
C CYS A 17 5.44 3.85 7.05
N CYS A 18 5.78 4.77 7.93
CA CYS A 18 5.84 4.57 9.39
C CYS A 18 4.42 4.61 9.96
N CYS A 19 3.80 3.44 10.13
CA CYS A 19 2.40 3.34 10.49
C CYS A 19 2.05 3.85 11.90
N GLY A 20 0.91 4.53 12.00
CA GLY A 20 0.40 5.23 13.17
C GLY A 20 0.20 4.39 14.43
N PRO A 21 -0.12 3.08 14.37
CA PRO A 21 -0.18 2.25 15.58
C PRO A 21 1.13 2.22 16.40
N CYS A 22 2.29 2.37 15.75
CA CYS A 22 3.58 2.41 16.41
C CYS A 22 4.62 3.11 15.54
N ALA A 23 4.69 4.43 15.66
CA ALA A 23 5.74 5.24 15.05
C ALA A 23 6.34 6.19 16.09
N MET A 24 7.67 6.27 16.13
CA MET A 24 8.41 7.15 17.03
C MET A 24 9.34 8.03 16.21
N TYR A 25 9.29 9.34 16.46
CA TYR A 25 10.12 10.32 15.77
C TYR A 25 10.98 11.07 16.78
N ARG A 26 12.23 11.34 16.43
CA ARG A 26 13.07 12.25 17.21
C ARG A 26 12.43 13.63 17.20
N ARG A 27 12.15 14.18 18.39
CA ARG A 27 11.51 15.52 18.53
C ARG A 27 12.20 16.58 17.69
N SER A 28 13.54 16.63 17.70
CA SER A 28 14.29 17.62 16.92
C SER A 28 14.09 17.49 15.42
N ALA A 29 13.90 16.27 14.88
CA ALA A 29 13.59 16.06 13.46
C ALA A 29 12.14 16.45 13.15
N LEU A 30 11.19 16.07 14.02
CA LEU A 30 9.78 16.40 13.85
C LEU A 30 9.53 17.91 13.88
N MET A 31 10.14 18.63 14.81
CA MET A 31 9.97 20.09 14.93
C MET A 31 10.45 20.85 13.68
N LEU A 32 11.40 20.30 12.91
CA LEU A 32 11.86 20.92 11.66
C LEU A 32 10.83 20.81 10.53
N LEU A 33 9.90 19.87 10.63
CA LEU A 33 8.95 19.51 9.58
C LEU A 33 7.49 19.77 9.98
N LEU A 34 7.25 20.16 11.23
CA LEU A 34 5.91 20.27 11.81
C LEU A 34 5.05 21.29 11.07
N ASP A 35 5.57 22.49 10.82
CA ASP A 35 4.85 23.52 10.06
C ASP A 35 4.48 23.03 8.65
N GLN A 36 5.40 22.35 7.97
CA GLN A 36 5.15 21.79 6.63
C GLN A 36 4.11 20.68 6.67
N TYR A 37 4.14 19.85 7.72
CA TYR A 37 3.19 18.77 7.92
C TYR A 37 1.78 19.31 8.22
N GLU A 38 1.65 20.36 9.04
CA GLU A 38 0.36 20.95 9.43
C GLU A 38 -0.26 21.83 8.33
N THR A 39 0.55 22.49 7.52
CA THR A 39 0.09 23.43 6.47
C THR A 39 -0.05 22.79 5.09
N GLN A 40 -0.10 21.45 5.01
CA GLN A 40 -0.15 20.74 3.75
C GLN A 40 -1.46 21.01 2.99
N PHE A 41 -1.32 21.32 1.70
CA PHE A 41 -2.45 21.36 0.76
C PHE A 41 -2.37 20.21 -0.24
N PHE A 42 -3.52 19.63 -0.57
CA PHE A 42 -3.69 18.76 -1.72
C PHE A 42 -4.85 19.27 -2.58
N ARG A 43 -4.58 19.53 -3.86
CA ARG A 43 -5.57 20.09 -4.82
C ARG A 43 -6.28 21.35 -4.29
N GLY A 44 -5.53 22.22 -3.59
CA GLY A 44 -6.05 23.48 -3.04
C GLY A 44 -6.88 23.36 -1.77
N LYS A 45 -7.02 22.15 -1.19
CA LYS A 45 -7.69 21.93 0.09
C LYS A 45 -6.66 21.57 1.17
N PRO A 46 -6.83 22.04 2.41
CA PRO A 46 -6.04 21.55 3.54
C PRO A 46 -6.16 20.03 3.64
N SER A 47 -5.02 19.38 3.83
CA SER A 47 -4.95 17.94 4.09
C SER A 47 -5.48 17.68 5.49
N ASP A 48 -6.63 17.01 5.62
CA ASP A 48 -7.17 16.65 6.93
C ASP A 48 -6.15 15.74 7.67
N PHE A 49 -5.81 16.13 8.90
CA PHE A 49 -4.71 15.63 9.73
C PHE A 49 -4.53 14.09 9.74
N GLY A 50 -3.26 13.66 9.83
CA GLY A 50 -2.91 12.29 10.25
C GLY A 50 -2.66 11.29 9.13
N GLU A 51 -1.80 11.63 8.16
CA GLU A 51 -1.31 10.63 7.20
C GLU A 51 0.15 10.27 7.47
N ASP A 52 0.32 9.12 8.13
CA ASP A 52 1.58 8.45 8.44
C ASP A 52 2.60 8.49 7.30
N ARG A 53 2.13 8.21 6.08
CA ARG A 53 2.94 8.15 4.88
C ARG A 53 3.38 9.54 4.44
N HIS A 54 2.56 10.57 4.60
CA HIS A 54 2.98 11.95 4.32
C HIS A 54 4.12 12.40 5.24
N LEU A 55 3.98 12.20 6.55
CA LEU A 55 5.06 12.54 7.49
C LEU A 55 6.34 11.75 7.16
N THR A 56 6.20 10.47 6.81
CA THR A 56 7.31 9.64 6.35
C THR A 56 7.99 10.23 5.10
N ILE A 57 7.22 10.68 4.11
CA ILE A 57 7.72 11.34 2.90
C ILE A 57 8.49 12.61 3.26
N LEU A 58 7.98 13.45 4.18
CA LEU A 58 8.68 14.66 4.62
C LEU A 58 10.00 14.33 5.31
N MET A 59 10.01 13.32 6.18
CA MET A 59 11.22 12.85 6.88
C MET A 59 12.29 12.40 5.87
N LEU A 60 11.90 11.55 4.91
CA LEU A 60 12.80 11.08 3.86
C LEU A 60 13.28 12.22 2.95
N LYS A 61 12.40 13.16 2.60
CA LYS A 61 12.74 14.35 1.80
C LYS A 61 13.78 15.23 2.49
N ALA A 62 13.70 15.34 3.81
CA ALA A 62 14.65 16.08 4.62
C ALA A 62 15.98 15.34 4.86
N GLY A 63 16.15 14.14 4.29
CA GLY A 63 17.35 13.32 4.41
C GLY A 63 17.43 12.49 5.70
N PHE A 64 16.35 12.42 6.48
CA PHE A 64 16.27 11.51 7.61
C PHE A 64 16.03 10.07 7.14
N ARG A 65 16.44 9.12 7.98
CA ARG A 65 16.16 7.69 7.77
C ARG A 65 14.91 7.27 8.51
N THR A 66 14.20 6.29 7.96
CA THR A 66 13.07 5.63 8.60
C THR A 66 13.31 4.13 8.62
N GLU A 67 13.13 3.53 9.80
CA GLU A 67 13.51 2.13 10.06
C GLU A 67 12.38 1.37 10.75
N TYR A 68 12.26 0.10 10.41
CA TYR A 68 11.39 -0.86 11.06
C TYR A 68 12.13 -1.57 12.19
N VAL A 69 11.58 -1.48 13.39
CA VAL A 69 12.10 -2.16 14.57
C VAL A 69 11.18 -3.34 14.89
N PRO A 70 11.61 -4.61 14.72
CA PRO A 70 10.75 -5.77 14.91
C PRO A 70 10.25 -5.93 16.35
N ASP A 71 11.05 -5.48 17.33
CA ASP A 71 10.71 -5.54 18.75
C ASP A 71 9.73 -4.43 19.19
N ALA A 72 9.49 -3.42 18.34
CA ALA A 72 8.52 -2.36 18.60
C ALA A 72 7.10 -2.84 18.23
N ILE A 73 6.47 -3.54 19.16
CA ILE A 73 5.16 -4.17 18.96
C ILE A 73 4.06 -3.31 19.59
N ALA A 74 3.01 -3.02 18.81
CA ALA A 74 1.78 -2.40 19.31
C ALA A 74 0.55 -3.17 18.86
N ALA A 75 -0.39 -3.36 19.78
CA ALA A 75 -1.73 -3.85 19.47
C ALA A 75 -2.59 -2.68 18.98
N THR A 76 -3.38 -2.91 17.94
CA THR A 76 -4.30 -1.91 17.41
C THR A 76 -5.67 -2.52 17.16
N VAL A 77 -6.70 -1.68 17.24
CA VAL A 77 -8.08 -2.09 16.97
C VAL A 77 -8.25 -2.21 15.47
N VAL A 78 -8.69 -3.39 15.02
CA VAL A 78 -9.02 -3.64 13.61
C VAL A 78 -10.54 -3.72 13.50
N PRO A 79 -11.15 -3.15 12.45
CA PRO A 79 -12.57 -3.32 12.17
C PRO A 79 -12.98 -4.80 12.13
N ASP A 80 -13.98 -5.15 12.92
CA ASP A 80 -14.60 -6.49 12.98
C ASP A 80 -15.86 -6.60 12.11
N ARG A 81 -16.36 -5.47 11.59
CA ARG A 81 -17.52 -5.37 10.70
C ARG A 81 -17.13 -4.84 9.33
N LEU A 82 -17.88 -5.29 8.31
CA LEU A 82 -17.62 -4.95 6.91
C LEU A 82 -17.66 -3.44 6.63
N LEU A 83 -18.68 -2.72 7.12
CA LEU A 83 -18.84 -1.30 6.80
C LEU A 83 -17.70 -0.42 7.39
N PRO A 84 -17.33 -0.54 8.68
CA PRO A 84 -16.15 0.14 9.21
C PRO A 84 -14.85 -0.25 8.48
N TYR A 85 -14.70 -1.53 8.11
CA TYR A 85 -13.56 -2.00 7.31
C TYR A 85 -13.48 -1.27 5.95
N LEU A 86 -14.59 -1.17 5.22
CA LEU A 86 -14.64 -0.48 3.93
C LEU A 86 -14.34 1.01 4.05
N ARG A 87 -14.88 1.70 5.08
CA ARG A 87 -14.55 3.11 5.33
C ARG A 87 -13.07 3.31 5.60
N GLN A 88 -12.45 2.39 6.34
CA GLN A 88 -11.01 2.41 6.58
C GLN A 88 -10.21 2.20 5.30
N GLN A 89 -10.56 1.19 4.51
CA GLN A 89 -9.86 0.91 3.25
C GLN A 89 -10.02 2.04 2.22
N LEU A 90 -11.19 2.69 2.17
CA LEU A 90 -11.43 3.85 1.31
C LEU A 90 -10.50 5.02 1.70
N ARG A 91 -10.40 5.31 3.00
CA ARG A 91 -9.47 6.33 3.53
C ARG A 91 -8.03 5.98 3.20
N TRP A 92 -7.61 4.74 3.40
CA TRP A 92 -6.27 4.27 3.05
C TRP A 92 -5.98 4.35 1.54
N ALA A 93 -6.95 4.05 0.68
CA ALA A 93 -6.80 4.16 -0.76
C ALA A 93 -6.58 5.62 -1.19
N ARG A 94 -7.40 6.56 -0.69
CA ARG A 94 -7.25 7.99 -0.97
C ARG A 94 -5.89 8.52 -0.52
N SER A 95 -5.50 8.20 0.71
CA SER A 95 -4.17 8.49 1.26
C SER A 95 -3.06 7.99 0.34
N THR A 96 -3.15 6.72 -0.06
CA THR A 96 -2.11 6.09 -0.87
C THR A 96 -1.96 6.74 -2.23
N TYR A 97 -3.05 7.08 -2.92
CA TYR A 97 -2.97 7.77 -4.21
C TYR A 97 -2.36 9.16 -4.08
N ARG A 98 -2.83 9.94 -3.12
CA ARG A 98 -2.31 11.28 -2.83
C ARG A 98 -0.81 11.26 -2.55
N ASP A 99 -0.41 10.41 -1.61
CA ASP A 99 0.96 10.35 -1.13
C ASP A 99 1.90 9.70 -2.15
N THR A 100 1.40 8.78 -2.98
CA THR A 100 2.18 8.26 -4.11
C THR A 100 2.53 9.39 -5.07
N LEU A 101 1.57 10.25 -5.44
CA LEU A 101 1.81 11.41 -6.31
C LEU A 101 2.83 12.39 -5.70
N LEU A 102 2.69 12.70 -4.40
CA LEU A 102 3.63 13.58 -3.70
C LEU A 102 5.03 12.94 -3.59
N GLY A 103 5.07 11.64 -3.33
CA GLY A 103 6.28 10.83 -3.17
C GLY A 103 7.04 10.53 -4.45
N LEU A 104 6.49 10.78 -5.65
CA LEU A 104 7.19 10.59 -6.92
C LEU A 104 8.53 11.34 -6.98
N HIS A 105 8.58 12.52 -6.36
CA HIS A 105 9.79 13.34 -6.30
C HIS A 105 10.90 12.73 -5.42
N LEU A 106 10.57 11.77 -4.55
CA LEU A 106 11.56 11.05 -3.74
C LEU A 106 12.27 9.96 -4.53
N LEU A 107 11.60 9.35 -5.52
CA LEU A 107 12.10 8.15 -6.21
C LEU A 107 13.53 8.28 -6.75
N PRO A 108 13.97 9.42 -7.35
CA PRO A 108 15.34 9.56 -7.84
C PRO A 108 16.40 9.52 -6.73
N GLY A 109 16.03 9.84 -5.49
CA GLY A 109 16.91 9.83 -4.32
C GLY A 109 16.88 8.53 -3.52
N LEU A 110 15.99 7.59 -3.86
CA LEU A 110 15.90 6.29 -3.19
C LEU A 110 16.81 5.25 -3.84
N ASP A 111 17.12 4.19 -3.10
CA ASP A 111 17.80 3.01 -3.64
C ASP A 111 16.97 2.36 -4.77
N ARG A 112 17.65 1.74 -5.73
CA ARG A 112 17.01 1.06 -6.87
C ARG A 112 16.01 0.01 -6.43
N TYR A 113 16.30 -0.73 -5.37
CA TYR A 113 15.37 -1.70 -4.80
C TYR A 113 14.06 -1.05 -4.35
N LEU A 114 14.15 0.07 -3.62
CA LEU A 114 12.99 0.80 -3.11
C LEU A 114 12.16 1.39 -4.26
N THR A 115 12.82 1.91 -5.30
CA THR A 115 12.12 2.40 -6.49
C THR A 115 11.38 1.27 -7.20
N LEU A 116 11.99 0.09 -7.34
CA LEU A 116 11.31 -1.09 -7.90
C LEU A 116 10.17 -1.58 -7.01
N ASP A 117 10.33 -1.54 -5.69
CA ASP A 117 9.29 -1.90 -4.72
C ASP A 117 8.08 -0.96 -4.85
N VAL A 118 8.29 0.35 -4.84
CA VAL A 118 7.22 1.35 -5.01
C VAL A 118 6.52 1.18 -6.36
N LEU A 119 7.28 0.97 -7.45
CA LEU A 119 6.70 0.70 -8.77
C LEU A 119 5.87 -0.58 -8.76
N GLY A 120 6.40 -1.68 -8.21
CA GLY A 120 5.70 -2.96 -8.12
C GLY A 120 4.41 -2.88 -7.31
N GLN A 121 4.43 -2.16 -6.18
CA GLN A 121 3.26 -1.95 -5.33
C GLN A 121 2.14 -1.15 -6.00
N ASN A 122 2.48 -0.25 -6.93
CA ASN A 122 1.50 0.54 -7.69
C ASN A 122 1.05 -0.16 -8.98
N LEU A 123 1.97 -0.79 -9.72
CA LEU A 123 1.67 -1.48 -10.96
C LEU A 123 0.87 -2.77 -10.74
N GLY A 124 1.14 -3.53 -9.66
CA GLY A 124 0.43 -4.78 -9.38
C GLY A 124 -1.09 -4.61 -9.30
N PRO A 125 -1.62 -3.72 -8.44
CA PRO A 125 -3.05 -3.43 -8.38
C PRO A 125 -3.63 -2.86 -9.68
N LEU A 126 -2.87 -2.05 -10.41
CA LEU A 126 -3.28 -1.49 -11.70
C LEU A 126 -3.46 -2.60 -12.75
N LEU A 127 -2.47 -3.48 -12.89
CA LEU A 127 -2.52 -4.60 -13.82
C LEU A 127 -3.67 -5.55 -13.45
N LEU A 128 -3.85 -5.85 -12.16
CA LEU A 128 -4.98 -6.66 -11.70
C LEU A 128 -6.33 -6.01 -12.07
N ALA A 129 -6.46 -4.69 -11.92
CA ALA A 129 -7.67 -3.96 -12.31
C ALA A 129 -7.93 -4.03 -13.82
N ILE A 130 -6.92 -3.77 -14.64
CA ILE A 130 -7.01 -3.85 -16.11
C ILE A 130 -7.38 -5.27 -16.54
N SER A 131 -6.71 -6.30 -16.00
CA SER A 131 -7.01 -7.70 -16.31
C SER A 131 -8.43 -8.09 -15.89
N SER A 132 -8.91 -7.60 -14.75
CA SER A 132 -10.28 -7.87 -14.29
C SER A 132 -11.33 -7.21 -15.19
N ILE A 133 -11.11 -5.96 -15.61
CA ILE A 133 -12.00 -5.24 -16.53
C ILE A 133 -11.99 -5.93 -17.91
N ALA A 134 -10.81 -6.29 -18.43
CA ALA A 134 -10.68 -6.99 -19.70
C ALA A 134 -11.38 -8.36 -19.68
N ALA A 135 -11.27 -9.11 -18.58
CA ALA A 135 -11.97 -10.36 -18.38
C ALA A 135 -13.50 -10.19 -18.40
N LEU A 136 -14.02 -9.16 -17.73
CA LEU A 136 -15.45 -8.85 -17.75
C LEU A 136 -15.93 -8.41 -19.14
N ALA A 137 -15.13 -7.61 -19.85
CA ALA A 137 -15.43 -7.19 -21.21
C ALA A 137 -15.47 -8.37 -22.19
N GLN A 138 -14.51 -9.30 -22.09
CA GLN A 138 -14.49 -10.52 -22.90
C GLN A 138 -15.74 -11.38 -22.66
N LEU A 139 -16.13 -11.54 -21.39
CA LEU A 139 -17.32 -12.30 -21.03
C LEU A 139 -18.58 -11.64 -21.61
N ALA A 140 -18.69 -10.31 -21.55
CA ALA A 140 -19.84 -9.56 -22.02
C ALA A 140 -19.96 -9.45 -23.55
N LEU A 141 -18.84 -9.42 -24.27
CA LEU A 141 -18.82 -9.21 -25.73
C LEU A 141 -18.79 -10.51 -26.54
N THR A 142 -18.24 -11.59 -25.98
CA THR A 142 -17.95 -12.83 -26.72
C THR A 142 -18.67 -14.04 -26.12
N ASP A 143 -19.40 -13.87 -25.02
CA ASP A 143 -20.01 -14.96 -24.21
C ASP A 143 -19.01 -16.08 -23.85
N SER A 144 -17.71 -15.77 -23.93
CA SER A 144 -16.62 -16.70 -23.69
C SER A 144 -16.01 -16.44 -22.32
N VAL A 145 -15.83 -17.50 -21.54
CA VAL A 145 -15.22 -17.38 -20.20
C VAL A 145 -13.72 -17.05 -20.36
N PRO A 146 -13.18 -16.03 -19.65
CA PRO A 146 -11.76 -15.65 -19.73
C PRO A 146 -10.87 -16.56 -18.88
N TRP A 147 -10.81 -17.84 -19.23
CA TRP A 147 -10.14 -18.89 -18.45
C TRP A 147 -8.63 -18.65 -18.29
N TRP A 148 -7.94 -18.15 -19.32
CA TRP A 148 -6.51 -17.81 -19.21
C TRP A 148 -6.23 -16.70 -18.20
N THR A 149 -7.06 -15.67 -18.18
CA THR A 149 -6.93 -14.55 -17.24
C THR A 149 -7.15 -15.04 -15.81
N GLY A 150 -8.20 -15.84 -15.59
CA GLY A 150 -8.46 -16.48 -14.30
C GLY A 150 -7.30 -17.38 -13.85
N LEU A 151 -6.81 -18.25 -14.73
CA LEU A 151 -5.70 -19.15 -14.44
C LEU A 151 -4.42 -18.38 -14.10
N THR A 152 -4.11 -17.30 -14.83
CA THR A 152 -2.93 -16.47 -14.58
C THR A 152 -3.01 -15.79 -13.21
N ILE A 153 -4.16 -15.21 -12.85
CA ILE A 153 -4.37 -14.57 -11.54
C ILE A 153 -4.20 -15.59 -10.42
N VAL A 154 -4.80 -16.78 -10.57
CA VAL A 154 -4.68 -17.87 -9.58
C VAL A 154 -3.23 -18.33 -9.46
N ALA A 155 -2.55 -18.59 -10.58
CA ALA A 155 -1.16 -19.03 -10.59
C ALA A 155 -0.23 -18.01 -9.93
N MET A 156 -0.32 -16.73 -10.30
CA MET A 156 0.49 -15.67 -9.69
C MET A 156 0.22 -15.52 -8.19
N THR A 157 -1.05 -15.62 -7.77
CA THR A 157 -1.43 -15.58 -6.36
C THR A 157 -0.81 -16.74 -5.59
N MET A 158 -0.93 -17.96 -6.13
CA MET A 158 -0.41 -19.16 -5.49
C MET A 158 1.12 -19.17 -5.43
N ILE A 159 1.81 -18.71 -6.48
CA ILE A 159 3.27 -18.55 -6.49
C ILE A 159 3.68 -17.56 -5.41
N ARG A 160 3.06 -16.37 -5.36
CA ARG A 160 3.37 -15.33 -4.35
C ARG A 160 3.16 -15.84 -2.93
N CYS A 161 2.02 -16.48 -2.65
CA CYS A 161 1.71 -16.98 -1.32
C CYS A 161 2.62 -18.15 -0.91
N SER A 162 2.96 -19.04 -1.85
CA SER A 162 3.90 -20.14 -1.63
C SER A 162 5.30 -19.63 -1.32
N VAL A 163 5.81 -18.67 -2.09
CA VAL A 163 7.13 -18.05 -1.84
C VAL A 163 7.14 -17.37 -0.48
N ALA A 164 6.08 -16.64 -0.10
CA ALA A 164 5.98 -16.02 1.21
C ALA A 164 5.96 -17.06 2.34
N ALA A 165 5.20 -18.15 2.20
CA ALA A 165 5.13 -19.22 3.18
C ALA A 165 6.49 -19.93 3.37
N LEU A 166 7.19 -20.22 2.27
CA LEU A 166 8.51 -20.85 2.30
C LEU A 166 9.57 -19.94 2.91
N ARG A 167 9.57 -18.65 2.57
CA ARG A 167 10.54 -17.68 3.08
C ARG A 167 10.33 -17.36 4.56
N ALA A 168 9.08 -17.28 5.00
CA ALA A 168 8.75 -17.02 6.39
C ALA A 168 8.77 -18.29 7.26
N GLY A 169 8.82 -19.49 6.66
CA GLY A 169 8.72 -20.76 7.39
C GLY A 169 7.33 -21.02 7.98
N GLU A 170 6.29 -20.36 7.47
CA GLU A 170 4.95 -20.37 8.07
C GLU A 170 3.85 -20.57 7.02
N LEU A 171 3.08 -21.65 7.17
CA LEU A 171 2.01 -21.99 6.22
C LEU A 171 0.82 -21.02 6.25
N ARG A 172 0.67 -20.21 7.31
CA ARG A 172 -0.40 -19.21 7.41
C ARG A 172 -0.41 -18.22 6.25
N PHE A 173 0.73 -18.01 5.59
CA PHE A 173 0.83 -17.14 4.43
C PHE A 173 0.06 -17.65 3.21
N LEU A 174 -0.23 -18.95 3.12
CA LEU A 174 -1.10 -19.50 2.08
C LEU A 174 -2.54 -18.97 2.19
N GLY A 175 -2.99 -18.62 3.40
CA GLY A 175 -4.30 -18.01 3.63
C GLY A 175 -4.46 -16.65 2.94
N PHE A 176 -3.36 -15.94 2.60
CA PHE A 176 -3.43 -14.70 1.82
C PHE A 176 -3.91 -14.91 0.39
N SER A 177 -4.00 -16.16 -0.10
CA SER A 177 -4.63 -16.45 -1.40
C SER A 177 -6.10 -16.02 -1.44
N LEU A 178 -6.81 -16.09 -0.31
CA LEU A 178 -8.19 -15.59 -0.15
C LEU A 178 -8.27 -14.07 -0.25
N HIS A 179 -7.15 -13.36 -0.14
CA HIS A 179 -7.12 -11.92 -0.27
C HIS A 179 -7.26 -11.47 -1.74
N THR A 180 -6.92 -12.30 -2.72
CA THR A 180 -7.10 -11.98 -4.15
C THR A 180 -8.58 -11.78 -4.55
N PRO A 181 -9.52 -12.70 -4.25
CA PRO A 181 -10.93 -12.45 -4.54
C PRO A 181 -11.49 -11.26 -3.76
N ILE A 182 -11.08 -11.05 -2.50
CA ILE A 182 -11.44 -9.84 -1.75
C ILE A 182 -10.95 -8.57 -2.48
N ASN A 183 -9.73 -8.58 -3.00
CA ASN A 183 -9.23 -7.47 -3.79
C ASN A 183 -10.08 -7.24 -5.05
N ILE A 184 -10.36 -8.28 -5.81
CA ILE A 184 -11.08 -8.17 -7.09
C ILE A 184 -12.51 -7.65 -6.88
N PHE A 185 -13.27 -8.26 -5.97
CA PHE A 185 -14.70 -7.98 -5.83
C PHE A 185 -15.02 -6.83 -4.88
N LEU A 186 -14.15 -6.53 -3.92
CA LEU A 186 -14.44 -5.55 -2.86
C LEU A 186 -13.51 -4.34 -2.91
N LEU A 187 -12.18 -4.57 -2.89
CA LEU A 187 -11.23 -3.47 -2.73
C LEU A 187 -10.95 -2.71 -4.02
N LEU A 188 -10.96 -3.36 -5.19
CA LEU A 188 -10.74 -2.73 -6.49
C LEU A 188 -11.84 -1.71 -6.83
N PRO A 189 -13.15 -2.03 -6.75
CA PRO A 189 -14.21 -1.04 -7.00
C PRO A 189 -14.09 0.18 -6.08
N MET A 190 -13.76 -0.06 -4.81
CA MET A 190 -13.57 1.00 -3.83
C MET A 190 -12.29 1.83 -4.10
N LYS A 191 -11.21 1.22 -4.58
CA LYS A 191 -10.00 1.92 -5.05
C LYS A 191 -10.30 2.80 -6.26
N VAL A 192 -11.07 2.31 -7.23
CA VAL A 192 -11.54 3.11 -8.38
C VAL A 192 -12.39 4.29 -7.88
N TYR A 193 -13.35 4.04 -6.99
CA TYR A 193 -14.15 5.10 -6.37
C TYR A 193 -13.30 6.11 -5.60
N ALA A 194 -12.30 5.67 -4.85
CA ALA A 194 -11.35 6.52 -4.15
C ALA A 194 -10.61 7.46 -5.11
N LEU A 195 -10.15 6.94 -6.25
CA LEU A 195 -9.45 7.71 -7.28
C LEU A 195 -10.35 8.75 -7.95
N CYS A 196 -11.62 8.41 -8.22
CA CYS A 196 -12.60 9.34 -8.80
C CYS A 196 -13.03 10.44 -7.82
N THR A 197 -12.90 10.20 -6.51
CA THR A 197 -13.33 11.12 -5.43
C THR A 197 -12.16 11.76 -4.68
N LEU A 198 -10.95 11.71 -5.27
CA LEU A 198 -9.72 12.23 -4.68
C LEU A 198 -9.71 13.75 -4.55
#